data_AF-A0A1F3NM66-F1
#
_entry.id   AF-A0A1F3NM66-F1
#
_cell.length_a   1.000
_cell.length_b   1.000
_cell.length_c   1.000
_cell.angle_alpha   90.00
_cell.angle_beta   90.00
_cell.angle_gamma   90.00
#
_symmetry.space_group_name_H-M   'P 1'
#
loop_
_entity.id
_entity.type
_entity.pdbx_description
1 polymer ?
#
loop_
_entity_poly.entity_id
_entity_poly.type
_entity_poly.pdbx_seq_one_letter_code
_entity_poly.pdbx_strand_id
1 'polypeptide(L)'
;MKTISNFILILFLLLKSAISQTHFIPLMVDHACFKSQPSRNYVEIYASLFQKDLSYLPFSEKFKARYLLTAQVQQGDSIIEQQSKQTESIVDSLPEITADKQFVSLFAFELPGGRYQAKIMIEDLNSGGRGEYLCELQSRPYSEDSLNLSDTEFAYNISKPVPLSEFNKNSMFILPNAAGSYSVLTPVLYFYGEIYNLRYDPAVTGEYSSTCFITNSQGDILRKFPGKIHKKPGSSAVLVDGFNIVTLPDGIYYLNLEVQDQQSLQLARQKKKFSYHKPVRKPLAQTENPDNQDRETAIQAQYGQWNEYQMDQEFNSAVFIASEDEIKIYRTLDLPGKRAFLYQFWQKRSTLNPNIKTDYLERVQLVESLFGSSRTKGWQTDRGRVLLQYGKPDEWNKYYMEADKKPYEIWIYHAIESGIQFVFADLQGFGEFELLHSTHSKELHNPGWLRLVTKAESSVGFDSGNDFQF
;
A
#
# COMPACT_ATOMS: atom_id res chain seq x y z
N MET A 1 -53.36 41.02 20.39
CA MET A 1 -52.36 40.99 19.28
C MET A 1 -50.94 41.41 19.71
N LYS A 2 -50.44 41.08 20.92
CA LYS A 2 -49.03 41.37 21.29
C LYS A 2 -48.32 40.29 22.12
N THR A 3 -48.93 39.13 22.36
CA THR A 3 -48.34 38.08 23.22
C THR A 3 -47.96 36.79 22.50
N ILE A 4 -48.22 36.66 21.19
CA ILE A 4 -47.91 35.44 20.43
C ILE A 4 -46.54 35.52 19.72
N SER A 5 -45.95 36.72 19.60
CA SER A 5 -44.71 36.91 18.85
C SER A 5 -43.43 36.52 19.60
N ASN A 6 -43.45 36.42 20.94
CA ASN A 6 -42.24 36.06 21.72
C ASN A 6 -42.08 34.56 21.97
N PHE A 7 -43.13 33.74 21.76
CA PHE A 7 -43.02 32.29 21.93
C PHE A 7 -42.43 31.61 20.70
N ILE A 8 -42.66 32.17 19.51
CA ILE A 8 -42.13 31.65 18.23
C ILE A 8 -40.63 31.95 18.09
N LEU A 9 -40.13 33.03 18.72
CA LEU A 9 -38.71 33.38 18.68
C LEU A 9 -37.85 32.51 19.61
N ILE A 10 -38.42 32.00 20.71
CA ILE A 10 -37.73 31.05 21.61
C ILE A 10 -37.82 29.61 21.07
N LEU A 11 -38.87 29.26 20.34
CA LEU A 11 -38.98 27.95 19.68
C LEU A 11 -38.07 27.81 18.45
N PHE A 12 -37.69 28.91 17.80
CA PHE A 12 -36.69 28.93 16.71
C PHE A 12 -35.23 28.92 17.19
N LEU A 13 -34.99 29.17 18.48
CA LEU A 13 -33.66 29.14 19.10
C LEU A 13 -33.30 27.78 19.73
N LEU A 14 -34.26 26.85 19.81
CA LEU A 14 -34.07 25.51 20.40
C LEU A 14 -33.95 24.37 19.37
N LEU A 15 -33.94 24.67 18.06
CA LEU A 15 -33.80 23.68 16.98
C LEU A 15 -32.53 23.84 16.12
N LYS A 16 -31.53 24.57 16.63
CA LYS A 16 -30.14 24.50 16.15
C LYS A 16 -29.26 23.67 17.09
N SER A 17 -29.78 22.57 17.63
CA SER A 17 -28.90 21.42 17.84
C SER A 17 -28.59 20.89 16.44
N ALA A 18 -27.59 21.49 15.78
CA ALA A 18 -26.94 20.84 14.66
C ALA A 18 -26.47 19.50 15.22
N ILE A 19 -27.18 18.43 14.88
CA ILE A 19 -26.68 17.08 15.03
C ILE A 19 -25.47 17.08 14.11
N SER A 20 -24.30 17.40 14.66
CA SER A 20 -23.04 17.13 13.99
C SER A 20 -23.06 15.62 13.83
N GLN A 21 -23.38 15.15 12.62
CA GLN A 21 -23.13 13.76 12.27
C GLN A 21 -21.62 13.61 12.38
N THR A 22 -21.18 13.11 13.52
CA THR A 22 -19.78 12.87 13.79
C THR A 22 -19.32 11.89 12.72
N HIS A 23 -18.39 12.33 11.88
CA HIS A 23 -17.87 11.52 10.80
C HIS A 23 -17.24 10.26 11.38
N PHE A 24 -17.75 9.09 10.99
CA PHE A 24 -17.19 7.82 11.46
C PHE A 24 -15.91 7.50 10.71
N ILE A 25 -14.83 7.22 11.42
CA ILE A 25 -13.52 6.87 10.84
C ILE A 25 -13.31 5.36 10.98
N PRO A 26 -13.31 4.59 9.87
CA PRO A 26 -13.06 3.15 9.93
C PRO A 26 -11.66 2.84 10.43
N LEU A 27 -11.56 1.88 11.35
CA LEU A 27 -10.31 1.30 11.82
C LEU A 27 -10.20 -0.16 11.39
N MET A 28 -8.99 -0.55 11.01
CA MET A 28 -8.62 -1.92 10.72
C MET A 28 -7.64 -2.34 11.81
N VAL A 29 -7.95 -3.41 12.54
CA VAL A 29 -7.19 -3.82 13.73
C VAL A 29 -6.91 -5.31 13.69
N ASP A 30 -5.67 -5.64 14.03
CA ASP A 30 -5.22 -7.00 14.25
C ASP A 30 -4.31 -7.05 15.49
N HIS A 31 -4.00 -8.25 15.98
CA HIS A 31 -3.10 -8.43 17.10
C HIS A 31 -2.27 -9.71 16.98
N ALA A 32 -1.18 -9.75 17.73
CA ALA A 32 -0.40 -10.96 17.93
C ALA A 32 0.21 -10.99 19.34
N CYS A 33 0.16 -12.16 19.96
CA CYS A 33 0.80 -12.45 21.24
C CYS A 33 2.15 -13.17 21.01
N PHE A 34 3.19 -12.74 21.73
CA PHE A 34 4.54 -13.29 21.73
C PHE A 34 4.98 -13.62 23.16
N LYS A 35 5.86 -14.61 23.33
CA LYS A 35 6.40 -14.97 24.64
C LYS A 35 7.36 -13.87 25.10
N SER A 36 7.21 -13.40 26.34
CA SER A 36 8.11 -12.42 26.95
C SER A 36 8.78 -13.00 28.19
N GLN A 37 8.08 -13.02 29.32
CA GLN A 37 8.55 -13.51 30.61
C GLN A 37 7.74 -14.75 31.04
N PRO A 38 8.21 -15.55 32.01
CA PRO A 38 7.52 -16.80 32.41
C PRO A 38 6.03 -16.66 32.81
N SER A 39 5.57 -15.45 33.16
CA SER A 39 4.16 -15.19 33.55
C SER A 39 3.47 -14.08 32.73
N ARG A 40 4.17 -13.49 31.76
CA ARG A 40 3.66 -12.38 30.95
C ARG A 40 4.04 -12.55 29.49
N ASN A 41 3.13 -12.10 28.63
CA ASN A 41 3.33 -12.11 27.20
C ASN A 41 3.34 -10.69 26.65
N TYR A 42 4.15 -10.53 25.61
CA TYR A 42 4.20 -9.32 24.84
C TYR A 42 3.09 -9.36 23.79
N VAL A 43 2.09 -8.50 23.94
CA VAL A 43 0.93 -8.43 23.07
C VAL A 43 1.01 -7.15 22.25
N GLU A 44 1.07 -7.31 20.93
CA GLU A 44 1.04 -6.24 19.97
C GLU A 44 -0.36 -6.09 19.39
N ILE A 45 -0.84 -4.85 19.32
CA ILE A 45 -2.07 -4.45 18.63
C ILE A 45 -1.67 -3.53 17.50
N TYR A 46 -2.03 -3.90 16.28
CA TYR A 46 -1.79 -3.11 15.08
C TYR A 46 -3.10 -2.44 14.67
N ALA A 47 -3.07 -1.13 14.49
CA ALA A 47 -4.21 -0.37 14.01
C ALA A 47 -3.84 0.36 12.73
N SER A 48 -4.71 0.33 11.72
CA SER A 48 -4.58 1.16 10.54
C SER A 48 -5.87 1.89 10.18
N LEU A 49 -5.70 3.03 9.49
CA LEU A 49 -6.75 3.87 8.94
C LEU A 49 -6.32 4.40 7.56
N PHE A 50 -7.28 4.79 6.72
CA PHE A 50 -6.94 5.45 5.47
C PHE A 50 -6.72 6.94 5.66
N GLN A 51 -5.73 7.49 4.95
CA GLN A 51 -5.40 8.91 4.97
C GLN A 51 -6.61 9.77 4.58
N LYS A 52 -7.39 9.33 3.58
CA LYS A 52 -8.58 10.03 3.09
C LYS A 52 -9.70 10.19 4.13
N ASP A 53 -9.67 9.43 5.22
CA ASP A 53 -10.71 9.48 6.26
C ASP A 53 -10.40 10.55 7.33
N LEU A 54 -9.28 11.26 7.20
CA LEU A 54 -8.90 12.36 8.08
C LEU A 54 -9.23 13.73 7.49
N SER A 55 -9.57 14.69 8.34
CA SER A 55 -9.79 16.06 7.94
C SER A 55 -8.49 16.88 7.97
N TYR A 56 -8.11 17.40 6.81
CA TYR A 56 -6.95 18.25 6.64
C TYR A 56 -7.36 19.72 6.67
N LEU A 57 -6.76 20.49 7.59
CA LEU A 57 -6.98 21.93 7.70
C LEU A 57 -5.74 22.70 7.22
N PRO A 58 -5.89 23.93 6.69
CA PRO A 58 -4.75 24.79 6.35
C PRO A 58 -3.80 24.96 7.53
N PHE A 59 -2.50 24.78 7.29
CA PHE A 59 -1.43 24.92 8.25
C PHE A 59 -0.20 25.53 7.55
N SER A 60 0.01 26.83 7.73
CA SER A 60 0.96 27.61 6.92
C SER A 60 0.60 27.50 5.42
N GLU A 61 1.57 27.27 4.54
CA GLU A 61 1.38 27.02 3.11
C GLU A 61 1.00 25.57 2.76
N LYS A 62 0.71 24.73 3.76
CA LYS A 62 0.43 23.29 3.63
C LYS A 62 -0.92 22.95 4.25
N PHE A 63 -1.26 21.67 4.26
CA PHE A 63 -2.42 21.13 4.96
C PHE A 63 -2.00 20.10 6.00
N LYS A 64 -2.66 20.12 7.16
CA LYS A 64 -2.34 19.23 8.27
C LYS A 64 -3.57 18.51 8.82
N ALA A 65 -3.48 17.20 8.96
CA ALA A 65 -4.36 16.37 9.76
C ALA A 65 -3.70 16.00 11.08
N ARG A 66 -4.49 15.88 12.15
CA ARG A 66 -4.04 15.40 13.46
C ARG A 66 -5.08 14.46 14.02
N TYR A 67 -4.65 13.31 14.52
CA TYR A 67 -5.55 12.35 15.14
C TYR A 67 -4.92 11.73 16.38
N LEU A 68 -5.78 11.28 17.29
CA LEU A 68 -5.41 10.55 18.49
C LEU A 68 -5.91 9.12 18.37
N LEU A 69 -5.00 8.14 18.42
CA LEU A 69 -5.35 6.74 18.60
C LEU A 69 -5.18 6.36 20.07
N THR A 70 -6.15 5.64 20.62
CA THR A 70 -6.12 5.09 21.98
C THR A 70 -6.38 3.60 21.92
N ALA A 71 -5.46 2.80 22.47
CA ALA A 71 -5.65 1.37 22.67
C ALA A 71 -5.85 1.10 24.17
N GLN A 72 -6.96 0.46 24.50
CA GLN A 72 -7.38 0.18 25.86
C GLN A 72 -7.59 -1.33 26.02
N VAL A 73 -6.87 -1.95 26.94
CA VAL A 73 -7.01 -3.37 27.27
C VAL A 73 -7.83 -3.50 28.55
N GLN A 74 -8.90 -4.29 28.48
CA GLN A 74 -9.88 -4.47 29.54
C GLN A 74 -10.03 -5.94 29.93
N GLN A 75 -10.40 -6.19 31.18
CA GLN A 75 -10.80 -7.49 31.68
C GLN A 75 -12.07 -7.33 32.54
N GLY A 76 -13.19 -7.81 32.03
CA GLY A 76 -14.50 -7.41 32.57
C GLY A 76 -14.69 -5.90 32.40
N ASP A 77 -15.20 -5.24 33.43
CA ASP A 77 -15.43 -3.79 33.42
C ASP A 77 -14.17 -2.97 33.77
N SER A 78 -13.06 -3.64 34.08
CA SER A 78 -11.82 -3.00 34.53
C SER A 78 -10.87 -2.74 33.37
N ILE A 79 -10.35 -1.51 33.31
CA ILE A 79 -9.26 -1.13 32.42
C ILE A 79 -7.96 -1.63 33.05
N ILE A 80 -7.25 -2.50 32.34
CA ILE A 80 -5.99 -3.08 32.80
C ILE A 80 -4.82 -2.22 32.36
N GLU A 81 -4.80 -1.83 31.08
CA GLU A 81 -3.75 -1.01 30.47
C GLU A 81 -4.36 -0.07 29.44
N GLN A 82 -3.75 1.10 29.25
CA GLN A 82 -4.15 2.04 28.20
C GLN A 82 -2.93 2.79 27.66
N GLN A 83 -2.85 2.92 26.34
CA GLN A 83 -1.87 3.75 25.66
C GLN A 83 -2.57 4.68 24.67
N SER A 84 -1.96 5.82 24.38
CA SER A 84 -2.48 6.75 23.39
C SER A 84 -1.35 7.39 22.59
N LYS A 85 -1.58 7.59 21.30
CA LYS A 85 -0.63 8.17 20.34
C LYS A 85 -1.31 9.25 19.53
N GLN A 86 -0.76 10.46 19.59
CA GLN A 86 -1.15 11.54 18.70
C GLN A 86 -0.22 11.53 17.48
N THR A 87 -0.80 11.56 16.29
CA THR A 87 -0.06 11.56 15.03
C THR A 87 -0.47 12.77 14.19
N GLU A 88 0.50 13.36 13.51
CA GLU A 88 0.28 14.43 12.54
C GLU A 88 0.63 13.96 11.13
N SER A 89 -0.17 14.36 10.15
CA SER A 89 0.13 14.17 8.74
C SER A 89 0.07 15.52 8.03
N ILE A 90 1.13 15.86 7.31
CA ILE A 90 1.23 17.11 6.55
C ILE A 90 1.35 16.74 5.07
N VAL A 91 0.57 17.41 4.24
CA VAL A 91 0.61 17.33 2.77
C VAL A 91 0.75 18.72 2.19
N ASP A 92 1.43 18.85 1.05
CA ASP A 92 1.61 20.18 0.43
C ASP A 92 0.30 20.66 -0.21
N SER A 93 -0.51 19.72 -0.71
CA SER A 93 -1.80 19.98 -1.32
C SER A 93 -2.82 18.87 -1.05
N LEU A 94 -4.11 19.21 -0.99
CA LEU A 94 -5.19 18.23 -0.79
C LEU A 94 -5.22 17.09 -1.85
N PRO A 95 -4.89 17.32 -3.14
CA PRO A 95 -4.83 16.25 -4.14
C PRO A 95 -3.77 15.15 -3.88
N GLU A 96 -2.81 15.35 -2.98
CA GLU A 96 -1.86 14.29 -2.58
C GLU A 96 -2.50 13.22 -1.69
N ILE A 97 -3.69 13.48 -1.15
CA ILE A 97 -4.42 12.51 -0.33
C ILE A 97 -5.01 11.43 -1.24
N THR A 98 -4.49 10.22 -1.13
CA THR A 98 -4.96 9.08 -1.92
C THR A 98 -5.92 8.19 -1.12
N ALA A 99 -6.77 7.46 -1.82
CA ALA A 99 -7.77 6.59 -1.19
C ALA A 99 -7.19 5.30 -0.61
N ASP A 100 -5.98 4.91 -1.04
CA ASP A 100 -5.31 3.66 -0.73
C ASP A 100 -4.20 3.81 0.33
N LYS A 101 -3.68 5.03 0.54
CA LYS A 101 -2.65 5.28 1.55
C LYS A 101 -3.21 5.06 2.95
N GLN A 102 -2.55 4.17 3.69
CA GLN A 102 -2.89 3.87 5.08
C GLN A 102 -1.82 4.39 6.03
N PHE A 103 -2.26 4.85 7.19
CA PHE A 103 -1.38 5.01 8.36
C PHE A 103 -1.53 3.80 9.26
N VAL A 104 -0.41 3.30 9.76
CA VAL A 104 -0.35 2.13 10.65
C VAL A 104 0.27 2.59 11.97
N SER A 105 -0.24 2.06 13.08
CA SER A 105 0.25 2.30 14.43
C SER A 105 0.34 0.99 15.19
N LEU A 106 1.34 0.89 16.05
CA LEU A 106 1.59 -0.27 16.92
C LEU A 106 1.33 0.11 18.38
N PHE A 107 0.61 -0.70 19.14
CA PHE A 107 0.55 -0.60 20.60
C PHE A 107 1.06 -1.90 21.19
N ALA A 108 1.89 -1.82 22.22
CA ALA A 108 2.55 -2.98 22.80
C ALA A 108 2.31 -3.03 24.31
N PHE A 109 1.86 -4.18 24.80
CA PHE A 109 1.48 -4.40 26.20
C PHE A 109 2.15 -5.66 26.76
N GLU A 110 2.53 -5.63 28.03
CA GLU A 110 3.03 -6.80 28.77
C GLU A 110 1.94 -7.36 29.68
N LEU A 111 1.17 -8.31 29.15
CA LEU A 111 -0.05 -8.80 29.78
C LEU A 111 0.17 -10.17 30.45
N PRO A 112 -0.34 -10.38 31.67
CA PRO A 112 -0.44 -11.72 32.26
C PRO A 112 -1.21 -12.70 31.37
N GLY A 113 -1.01 -14.00 31.61
CA GLY A 113 -1.80 -15.03 30.93
C GLY A 113 -3.30 -14.87 31.22
N GLY A 114 -4.14 -14.80 30.18
CA GLY A 114 -5.56 -14.54 30.35
C GLY A 114 -6.30 -14.16 29.07
N ARG A 115 -7.61 -13.94 29.22
CA ARG A 115 -8.48 -13.36 28.19
C ARG A 115 -8.77 -11.91 28.53
N TYR A 116 -8.74 -11.07 27.51
CA TYR A 116 -8.93 -9.63 27.59
C TYR A 116 -9.75 -9.16 26.39
N GLN A 117 -10.26 -7.95 26.48
CA GLN A 117 -10.86 -7.24 25.35
C GLN A 117 -10.03 -5.99 25.08
N ALA A 118 -9.69 -5.73 23.83
CA ALA A 118 -9.08 -4.49 23.42
C ALA A 118 -10.07 -3.60 22.70
N LYS A 119 -10.19 -2.37 23.17
CA LYS A 119 -10.92 -1.29 22.53
C LYS A 119 -9.93 -0.30 21.93
N ILE A 120 -9.95 -0.19 20.61
CA ILE A 120 -9.12 0.75 19.85
C ILE A 120 -10.04 1.88 19.40
N MET A 121 -9.66 3.12 19.70
CA MET A 121 -10.44 4.31 19.40
C MET A 121 -9.59 5.29 18.61
N ILE A 122 -10.22 5.99 17.67
CA ILE A 122 -9.63 7.13 16.96
C ILE A 122 -10.48 8.37 17.15
N GLU A 123 -9.82 9.51 17.32
CA GLU A 123 -10.42 10.84 17.21
C GLU A 123 -9.60 11.71 16.24
N ASP A 124 -10.22 12.18 15.17
CA ASP A 124 -9.66 13.24 14.33
C ASP A 124 -9.80 14.57 15.08
N LEU A 125 -8.66 15.13 15.49
CA LEU A 125 -8.57 16.33 16.31
C LEU A 125 -8.93 17.61 15.55
N ASN A 126 -9.09 17.53 14.22
CA ASN A 126 -9.51 18.66 13.40
C ASN A 126 -11.04 18.70 13.22
N SER A 127 -11.68 17.56 12.98
CA SER A 127 -13.13 17.48 12.71
C SER A 127 -13.97 17.01 13.90
N GLY A 128 -13.36 16.36 14.88
CA GLY A 128 -14.06 15.61 15.92
C GLY A 128 -14.64 14.27 15.42
N GLY A 129 -14.28 13.84 14.19
CA GLY A 129 -14.63 12.52 13.68
C GLY A 129 -14.06 11.40 14.56
N ARG A 130 -14.80 10.30 14.71
CA ARG A 130 -14.47 9.23 15.66
C ARG A 130 -14.66 7.86 15.07
N GLY A 131 -13.89 6.90 15.56
CA GLY A 131 -14.01 5.50 15.22
C GLY A 131 -13.68 4.63 16.41
N GLU A 132 -14.27 3.43 16.45
CA GLU A 132 -13.92 2.43 17.45
C GLU A 132 -13.91 1.03 16.84
N TYR A 133 -13.04 0.18 17.38
CA TYR A 133 -12.93 -1.22 17.05
C TYR A 133 -12.73 -2.03 18.33
N LEU A 134 -13.45 -3.14 18.46
CA LEU A 134 -13.41 -4.03 19.61
C LEU A 134 -12.93 -5.41 19.19
N CYS A 135 -11.89 -5.93 19.82
CA CYS A 135 -11.41 -7.30 19.60
C CYS A 135 -11.13 -8.02 20.91
N GLU A 136 -11.32 -9.33 20.87
CA GLU A 136 -10.89 -10.23 21.95
C GLU A 136 -9.38 -10.48 21.81
N LEU A 137 -8.66 -10.39 22.92
CA LEU A 137 -7.24 -10.71 23.02
C LEU A 137 -7.05 -11.94 23.91
N GLN A 138 -6.19 -12.84 23.47
CA GLN A 138 -5.78 -13.99 24.27
C GLN A 138 -4.28 -13.95 24.54
N SER A 139 -3.91 -13.60 25.76
CA SER A 139 -2.54 -13.76 26.26
C SER A 139 -2.35 -15.22 26.64
N ARG A 140 -1.88 -16.03 25.70
CA ARG A 140 -1.77 -17.49 25.86
C ARG A 140 -0.52 -17.86 26.67
N PRO A 141 -0.61 -18.79 27.65
CA PRO A 141 0.60 -19.30 28.31
C PRO A 141 1.42 -20.15 27.33
N TYR A 142 2.73 -19.91 27.27
CA TYR A 142 3.68 -20.71 26.49
C TYR A 142 4.34 -21.77 27.37
N SER A 143 3.74 -22.95 27.46
CA SER A 143 4.23 -24.06 28.31
C SER A 143 5.66 -24.46 27.93
N GLU A 144 6.57 -24.46 28.90
CA GLU A 144 8.00 -24.76 28.68
C GLU A 144 8.26 -26.20 28.24
N ASP A 145 7.36 -27.13 28.55
CA ASP A 145 7.50 -28.57 28.23
C ASP A 145 7.05 -28.93 26.80
N SER A 146 6.56 -27.96 26.05
CA SER A 146 6.02 -28.16 24.71
C SER A 146 6.59 -27.17 23.70
N LEU A 147 6.79 -27.63 22.47
CA LEU A 147 7.08 -26.80 21.32
C LEU A 147 5.89 -25.87 21.09
N ASN A 148 6.16 -24.57 21.01
CA ASN A 148 5.12 -23.55 20.84
C ASN A 148 5.39 -22.66 19.64
N LEU A 149 4.30 -22.14 19.07
CA LEU A 149 4.30 -21.06 18.09
C LEU A 149 3.62 -19.84 18.69
N SER A 150 4.17 -18.66 18.44
CA SER A 150 3.48 -17.39 18.71
C SER A 150 2.23 -17.26 17.85
N ASP A 151 1.46 -16.20 18.09
CA ASP A 151 0.52 -15.77 17.05
C ASP A 151 1.25 -15.38 15.77
N THR A 152 0.54 -15.46 14.65
CA THR A 152 1.05 -15.06 13.34
C THR A 152 0.78 -13.58 13.15
N GLU A 153 1.78 -12.80 12.77
CA GLU A 153 1.64 -11.41 12.38
C GLU A 153 1.65 -11.34 10.85
N PHE A 154 0.59 -10.79 10.24
CA PHE A 154 0.57 -10.53 8.80
C PHE A 154 1.21 -9.19 8.50
N ALA A 155 1.95 -9.11 7.39
CA ALA A 155 2.67 -7.92 7.00
C ALA A 155 2.41 -7.56 5.53
N TYR A 156 2.48 -6.26 5.23
CA TYR A 156 2.58 -5.75 3.86
C TYR A 156 4.00 -5.94 3.30
N ASN A 157 5.01 -5.85 4.16
CA ASN A 157 6.41 -6.02 3.82
C ASN A 157 7.23 -6.47 5.03
N ILE A 158 8.28 -7.25 4.78
CA ILE A 158 9.32 -7.61 5.75
C ILE A 158 10.68 -7.31 5.11
N SER A 159 11.48 -6.45 5.73
CA SER A 159 12.77 -6.00 5.19
C SER A 159 13.83 -5.86 6.28
N LYS A 160 15.00 -5.32 5.90
CA LYS A 160 16.03 -4.92 6.88
C LYS A 160 15.51 -3.81 7.81
N PRO A 161 16.04 -3.71 9.05
CA PRO A 161 15.62 -2.69 10.00
C PRO A 161 15.70 -1.28 9.45
N VAL A 162 14.72 -0.46 9.82
CA VAL A 162 14.66 0.97 9.49
C VAL A 162 15.03 1.77 10.74
N PRO A 163 16.05 2.63 10.72
CA PRO A 163 16.47 3.37 11.93
C PRO A 163 15.31 4.04 12.67
N LEU A 164 15.28 3.89 13.99
CA LEU A 164 14.29 4.50 14.90
C LEU A 164 12.82 4.11 14.67
N SER A 165 12.55 3.16 13.77
CA SER A 165 11.18 2.67 13.56
C SER A 165 10.71 1.79 14.72
N GLU A 166 9.48 2.01 15.17
CA GLU A 166 8.79 1.15 16.14
C GLU A 166 8.42 -0.22 15.57
N PHE A 167 8.44 -0.36 14.24
CA PHE A 167 8.14 -1.60 13.52
C PHE A 167 9.36 -2.52 13.37
N ASN A 168 10.49 -2.19 14.02
CA ASN A 168 11.64 -3.07 14.05
C ASN A 168 11.46 -4.19 15.10
N LYS A 169 11.66 -5.43 14.67
CA LYS A 169 11.49 -6.62 15.47
C LYS A 169 12.50 -7.69 15.07
N ASN A 170 13.23 -8.23 16.04
CA ASN A 170 14.21 -9.32 15.83
C ASN A 170 15.12 -9.09 14.59
N SER A 171 15.69 -7.89 14.47
CA SER A 171 16.56 -7.46 13.35
C SER A 171 15.88 -7.41 11.97
N MET A 172 14.57 -7.22 11.92
CA MET A 172 13.80 -6.97 10.71
C MET A 172 12.89 -5.77 10.91
N PHE A 173 12.55 -5.08 9.81
CA PHE A 173 11.43 -4.16 9.77
C PHE A 173 10.21 -4.92 9.27
N ILE A 174 9.10 -4.87 10.01
CA ILE A 174 7.87 -5.58 9.69
C ILE A 174 6.74 -4.55 9.65
N LEU A 175 6.24 -4.23 8.45
CA LEU A 175 5.10 -3.32 8.31
C LEU A 175 3.79 -4.11 8.42
N PRO A 176 3.02 -3.99 9.51
CA PRO A 176 1.87 -4.86 9.74
C PRO A 176 0.75 -4.62 8.72
N ASN A 177 0.08 -5.69 8.33
CA ASN A 177 -1.18 -5.65 7.60
C ASN A 177 -2.33 -5.89 8.60
N ALA A 178 -2.71 -4.82 9.32
CA ALA A 178 -3.80 -4.87 10.31
C ALA A 178 -5.16 -5.23 9.71
N ALA A 179 -5.32 -5.14 8.38
CA ALA A 179 -6.52 -5.56 7.68
C ALA A 179 -6.67 -7.09 7.63
N GLY A 180 -5.55 -7.81 7.60
CA GLY A 180 -5.52 -9.20 7.15
C GLY A 180 -6.17 -9.36 5.77
N SER A 181 -6.06 -8.35 4.90
CA SER A 181 -6.73 -8.31 3.59
C SER A 181 -5.70 -8.11 2.47
N TYR A 182 -5.92 -8.83 1.38
CA TYR A 182 -5.02 -8.88 0.23
C TYR A 182 -5.83 -8.74 -1.05
N SER A 183 -5.20 -8.31 -2.14
CA SER A 183 -5.87 -8.14 -3.42
C SER A 183 -4.97 -8.44 -4.61
N VAL A 184 -5.46 -8.25 -5.83
CA VAL A 184 -4.60 -8.29 -7.03
C VAL A 184 -3.51 -7.21 -7.02
N LEU A 185 -3.71 -6.11 -6.29
CA LEU A 185 -2.74 -5.03 -6.13
C LEU A 185 -1.72 -5.34 -5.03
N THR A 186 -2.14 -6.10 -4.01
CA THR A 186 -1.32 -6.55 -2.89
C THR A 186 -1.35 -8.08 -2.76
N PRO A 187 -0.80 -8.83 -3.75
CA PRO A 187 -1.01 -10.27 -3.84
C PRO A 187 -0.04 -11.11 -3.02
N VAL A 188 0.93 -10.49 -2.33
CA VAL A 188 1.94 -11.22 -1.56
C VAL A 188 1.55 -11.19 -0.09
N LEU A 189 1.32 -12.38 0.47
CA LEU A 189 1.10 -12.57 1.90
C LEU A 189 2.45 -12.79 2.56
N TYR A 190 2.92 -11.79 3.30
CA TYR A 190 4.04 -11.93 4.22
C TYR A 190 3.53 -12.24 5.62
N PHE A 191 4.27 -13.07 6.35
CA PHE A 191 3.98 -13.31 7.76
C PHE A 191 5.24 -13.42 8.60
N TYR A 192 5.05 -13.16 9.88
CA TYR A 192 6.03 -13.31 10.94
C TYR A 192 5.45 -14.19 12.06
N GLY A 193 6.31 -14.99 12.68
CA GLY A 193 6.00 -15.73 13.89
C GLY A 193 7.28 -16.16 14.60
N GLU A 194 7.14 -16.60 15.84
CA GLU A 194 8.23 -17.08 16.68
C GLU A 194 7.97 -18.52 17.12
N ILE A 195 9.04 -19.30 17.18
CA ILE A 195 9.06 -20.68 17.63
C ILE A 195 9.74 -20.69 19.00
N TYR A 196 9.10 -21.32 19.98
CA TYR A 196 9.62 -21.42 21.34
C TYR A 196 9.78 -22.87 21.78
N ASN A 197 10.74 -23.09 22.68
CA ASN A 197 11.03 -24.36 23.33
C ASN A 197 11.44 -25.46 22.33
N LEU A 198 12.22 -25.09 21.30
CA LEU A 198 12.96 -26.06 20.51
C LEU A 198 13.94 -26.79 21.43
N ARG A 199 13.97 -28.12 21.34
CA ARG A 199 15.01 -28.90 22.00
C ARG A 199 16.34 -28.54 21.36
N TYR A 200 17.28 -28.00 22.11
CA TYR A 200 18.52 -27.48 21.55
C TYR A 200 19.71 -27.91 22.42
N ASP A 201 20.74 -28.41 21.75
CA ASP A 201 22.04 -28.70 22.33
C ASP A 201 23.11 -27.99 21.47
N PRO A 202 23.93 -27.08 22.04
CA PRO A 202 25.00 -26.43 21.30
C PRO A 202 25.99 -27.38 20.62
N ALA A 203 26.18 -28.60 21.16
CA ALA A 203 27.07 -29.60 20.58
C ALA A 203 26.45 -30.32 19.37
N VAL A 204 25.11 -30.41 19.32
CA VAL A 204 24.35 -31.04 18.25
C VAL A 204 23.10 -30.20 17.98
N THR A 205 23.30 -29.10 17.26
CA THR A 205 22.27 -28.06 17.07
C THR A 205 20.94 -28.61 16.59
N GLY A 206 20.95 -29.61 15.71
CA GLY A 206 19.75 -30.28 15.22
C GLY A 206 18.90 -29.43 14.29
N GLU A 207 17.76 -29.97 13.91
CA GLU A 207 16.91 -29.40 12.87
C GLU A 207 15.43 -29.35 13.28
N TYR A 208 14.70 -28.43 12.68
CA TYR A 208 13.24 -28.41 12.70
C TYR A 208 12.72 -28.29 11.27
N SER A 209 11.51 -28.79 11.04
CA SER A 209 10.81 -28.58 9.77
C SER A 209 9.67 -27.61 9.95
N SER A 210 9.40 -26.82 8.92
CA SER A 210 8.25 -25.91 8.84
C SER A 210 7.45 -26.20 7.59
N THR A 211 6.13 -26.25 7.73
CA THR A 211 5.18 -26.44 6.62
C THR A 211 4.12 -25.34 6.70
N CYS A 212 3.84 -24.74 5.54
CA CYS A 212 2.78 -23.74 5.41
C CYS A 212 1.75 -24.21 4.38
N PHE A 213 0.47 -23.99 4.66
CA PHE A 213 -0.60 -24.25 3.70
C PHE A 213 -1.83 -23.38 3.94
N ILE A 214 -2.61 -23.15 2.89
CA ILE A 214 -3.80 -22.31 2.90
C ILE A 214 -5.04 -23.19 2.84
N THR A 215 -6.00 -22.92 3.72
CA THR A 215 -7.31 -23.57 3.74
C THR A 215 -8.46 -22.58 3.54
N ASN A 216 -9.60 -23.07 3.02
CA ASN A 216 -10.86 -22.33 3.02
C ASN A 216 -11.57 -22.43 4.39
N SER A 217 -12.79 -21.88 4.48
CA SER A 217 -13.63 -21.97 5.69
C SER A 217 -14.07 -23.39 6.06
N GLN A 218 -14.13 -24.31 5.09
CA GLN A 218 -14.49 -25.71 5.29
C GLN A 218 -13.30 -26.55 5.77
N GLY A 219 -12.07 -26.02 5.68
CA GLY A 219 -10.85 -26.72 6.05
C GLY A 219 -10.14 -27.40 4.88
N ASP A 220 -10.66 -27.28 3.66
CA ASP A 220 -10.02 -27.86 2.46
C ASP A 220 -8.71 -27.15 2.17
N ILE A 221 -7.65 -27.93 1.93
CA ILE A 221 -6.34 -27.40 1.54
C ILE A 221 -6.40 -26.94 0.09
N LEU A 222 -6.32 -25.63 -0.12
CA LEU A 222 -6.30 -25.02 -1.46
C LEU A 222 -4.89 -24.92 -2.02
N ARG A 223 -3.90 -24.76 -1.14
CA ARG A 223 -2.50 -24.65 -1.54
C ARG A 223 -1.59 -25.11 -0.42
N LYS A 224 -0.61 -25.95 -0.76
CA LYS A 224 0.47 -26.35 0.13
C LYS A 224 1.80 -25.84 -0.41
N PHE A 225 2.60 -25.22 0.44
CA PHE A 225 3.93 -24.75 0.06
C PHE A 225 4.98 -25.83 0.37
N PRO A 226 6.12 -25.86 -0.36
CA PRO A 226 7.20 -26.78 -0.06
C PRO A 226 7.64 -26.65 1.40
N GLY A 227 7.73 -27.79 2.09
CA GLY A 227 8.25 -27.82 3.45
C GLY A 227 9.73 -27.40 3.45
N LYS A 228 10.14 -26.71 4.51
CA LYS A 228 11.53 -26.27 4.70
C LYS A 228 12.13 -26.95 5.92
N ILE A 229 13.37 -27.39 5.80
CA ILE A 229 14.18 -27.90 6.92
C ILE A 229 15.16 -26.80 7.31
N HIS A 230 15.26 -26.52 8.60
CA HIS A 230 16.05 -25.44 9.16
C HIS A 230 16.97 -25.97 10.24
N LYS A 231 18.20 -25.46 10.28
CA LYS A 231 19.08 -25.66 11.44
C LYS A 231 18.58 -24.82 12.61
N LYS A 232 18.62 -25.37 13.82
CA LYS A 232 18.20 -24.63 15.03
C LYS A 232 19.25 -23.58 15.40
N PRO A 233 18.89 -22.29 15.48
CA PRO A 233 19.80 -21.25 15.97
C PRO A 233 19.91 -21.24 17.50
N GLY A 234 18.97 -21.88 18.21
CA GLY A 234 18.88 -21.96 19.66
C GLY A 234 17.61 -22.69 20.09
N SER A 235 17.18 -22.46 21.33
CA SER A 235 15.89 -22.95 21.86
C SER A 235 14.68 -22.17 21.34
N SER A 236 14.91 -21.07 20.61
CA SER A 236 13.90 -20.31 19.88
C SER A 236 14.38 -19.99 18.47
N ALA A 237 13.44 -19.74 17.58
CA ALA A 237 13.72 -19.35 16.21
C ALA A 237 12.61 -18.44 15.67
N VAL A 238 12.96 -17.63 14.68
CA VAL A 238 11.99 -16.81 13.96
C VAL A 238 11.52 -17.56 12.72
N LEU A 239 10.22 -17.54 12.46
CA LEU A 239 9.57 -18.10 11.28
C LEU A 239 9.00 -16.96 10.43
N VAL A 240 9.60 -16.72 9.27
CA VAL A 240 9.11 -15.74 8.28
C VAL A 240 9.01 -16.36 6.90
N ASP A 241 8.02 -15.95 6.13
CA ASP A 241 7.93 -16.27 4.70
C ASP A 241 7.05 -15.27 3.94
N GLY A 242 7.07 -15.39 2.62
CA GLY A 242 6.22 -14.63 1.70
C GLY A 242 5.66 -15.50 0.60
N PHE A 243 4.33 -15.46 0.40
CA PHE A 243 3.67 -16.23 -0.65
C PHE A 243 2.84 -15.35 -1.56
N ASN A 244 3.08 -15.42 -2.86
CA ASN A 244 2.18 -14.83 -3.84
C ASN A 244 0.88 -15.66 -3.89
N ILE A 245 -0.22 -15.09 -3.42
CA ILE A 245 -1.55 -15.69 -3.33
C ILE A 245 -2.51 -15.20 -4.43
N VAL A 246 -2.00 -14.55 -5.49
CA VAL A 246 -2.82 -13.99 -6.58
C VAL A 246 -3.75 -15.01 -7.24
N THR A 247 -3.43 -16.30 -7.15
CA THR A 247 -4.21 -17.38 -7.74
C THR A 247 -5.46 -17.72 -6.94
N LEU A 248 -5.56 -17.35 -5.65
CA LEU A 248 -6.72 -17.64 -4.81
C LEU A 248 -7.98 -16.95 -5.36
N PRO A 249 -9.16 -17.57 -5.31
CA PRO A 249 -10.41 -16.86 -5.62
C PRO A 249 -10.72 -15.77 -4.59
N ASP A 250 -11.70 -14.91 -4.89
CA ASP A 250 -12.24 -13.99 -3.87
C ASP A 250 -12.79 -14.80 -2.69
N GLY A 251 -12.46 -14.40 -1.45
CA GLY A 251 -13.00 -15.07 -0.27
C GLY A 251 -12.17 -14.93 1.00
N ILE A 252 -12.57 -15.72 2.00
CA ILE A 252 -11.93 -15.81 3.30
C ILE A 252 -11.14 -17.12 3.39
N TYR A 253 -9.91 -17.01 3.87
CA TYR A 253 -8.95 -18.10 3.94
C TYR A 253 -8.24 -18.13 5.27
N TYR A 254 -7.46 -19.19 5.50
CA TYR A 254 -6.63 -19.34 6.66
C TYR A 254 -5.23 -19.77 6.25
N LEU A 255 -4.21 -19.08 6.73
CA LEU A 255 -2.84 -19.57 6.71
C LEU A 255 -2.65 -20.52 7.89
N ASN A 256 -2.16 -21.72 7.61
CA ASN A 256 -1.83 -22.73 8.60
C ASN A 256 -0.31 -22.92 8.61
N LEU A 257 0.29 -22.78 9.78
CA LEU A 257 1.70 -22.99 10.06
C LEU A 257 1.84 -24.25 10.90
N GLU A 258 2.74 -25.14 10.50
CA GLU A 258 3.11 -26.31 11.28
C GLU A 258 4.63 -26.34 11.43
N VAL A 259 5.10 -26.52 12.67
CA VAL A 259 6.52 -26.67 12.97
C VAL A 259 6.72 -27.97 13.74
N GLN A 260 7.64 -28.81 13.26
CA GLN A 260 8.03 -30.04 13.92
C GLN A 260 9.51 -29.99 14.29
N ASP A 261 9.80 -30.19 15.56
CA ASP A 261 11.17 -30.39 16.05
C ASP A 261 11.61 -31.84 15.75
N GLN A 262 12.72 -32.03 15.03
CA GLN A 262 13.17 -33.37 14.62
C GLN A 262 13.80 -34.20 15.75
N GLN A 263 14.16 -33.57 16.87
CA GLN A 263 14.75 -34.25 18.03
C GLN A 263 13.69 -34.65 19.06
N SER A 264 12.74 -33.76 19.36
CA SER A 264 11.65 -34.07 20.31
C SER A 264 10.45 -34.72 19.62
N LEU A 265 10.37 -34.64 18.29
CA LEU A 265 9.23 -35.03 17.45
C LEU A 265 7.92 -34.28 17.78
N GLN A 266 7.98 -33.26 18.64
CA GLN A 266 6.84 -32.43 18.98
C GLN A 266 6.43 -31.57 17.78
N LEU A 267 5.12 -31.31 17.70
CA LEU A 267 4.49 -30.57 16.61
C LEU A 267 3.69 -29.40 17.18
N ALA A 268 4.00 -28.20 16.73
CA ALA A 268 3.25 -26.99 17.02
C ALA A 268 2.50 -26.53 15.77
N ARG A 269 1.29 -26.00 15.97
CA ARG A 269 0.44 -25.50 14.88
C ARG A 269 -0.11 -24.14 15.21
N GLN A 270 -0.21 -23.28 14.20
CA GLN A 270 -0.91 -22.01 14.31
C GLN A 270 -1.75 -21.78 13.06
N LYS A 271 -2.90 -21.12 13.24
CA LYS A 271 -3.85 -20.82 12.16
C LYS A 271 -4.29 -19.37 12.25
N LYS A 272 -4.19 -18.61 11.16
CA LYS A 272 -4.65 -17.21 11.12
C LYS A 272 -5.51 -16.92 9.88
N LYS A 273 -6.62 -16.22 10.12
CA LYS A 273 -7.61 -15.85 9.09
C LYS A 273 -7.13 -14.65 8.28
N PHE A 274 -7.27 -14.70 6.97
CA PHE A 274 -7.11 -13.55 6.08
C PHE A 274 -8.24 -13.52 5.03
N SER A 275 -8.39 -12.39 4.35
CA SER A 275 -9.27 -12.22 3.21
C SER A 275 -8.45 -11.94 1.96
N TYR A 276 -8.87 -12.50 0.84
CA TYR A 276 -8.31 -12.17 -0.47
C TYR A 276 -9.43 -11.67 -1.35
N HIS A 277 -9.29 -10.43 -1.82
CA HIS A 277 -10.26 -9.75 -2.64
C HIS A 277 -9.79 -9.71 -4.08
N LYS A 278 -10.46 -10.48 -4.93
CA LYS A 278 -10.37 -10.26 -6.36
C LYS A 278 -11.52 -9.36 -6.71
N PRO A 279 -11.27 -8.10 -7.12
CA PRO A 279 -12.34 -7.31 -7.70
C PRO A 279 -12.90 -8.17 -8.84
N VAL A 280 -14.14 -8.65 -8.65
CA VAL A 280 -14.81 -9.45 -9.65
C VAL A 280 -14.83 -8.56 -10.88
N ARG A 281 -14.05 -8.92 -11.89
CA ARG A 281 -14.42 -8.57 -13.25
C ARG A 281 -15.79 -9.17 -13.39
N LYS A 282 -16.83 -8.35 -13.20
CA LYS A 282 -18.13 -8.67 -13.78
C LYS A 282 -17.78 -9.00 -15.23
N PRO A 283 -17.97 -10.24 -15.70
CA PRO A 283 -17.96 -10.44 -17.14
C PRO A 283 -18.90 -9.38 -17.70
N LEU A 284 -18.60 -8.84 -18.87
CA LEU A 284 -19.50 -7.93 -19.59
C LEU A 284 -20.89 -8.54 -19.89
N ALA A 285 -21.20 -9.72 -19.36
CA ALA A 285 -22.50 -10.32 -19.31
C ALA A 285 -23.16 -10.11 -17.93
N GLN A 286 -24.25 -9.36 -17.94
CA GLN A 286 -25.34 -9.41 -16.95
C GLN A 286 -25.01 -8.86 -15.56
N THR A 287 -24.87 -7.53 -15.47
CA THR A 287 -25.50 -6.84 -14.35
C THR A 287 -26.78 -6.19 -14.81
N GLU A 288 -27.83 -6.48 -14.04
CA GLU A 288 -29.17 -5.94 -14.11
C GLU A 288 -29.15 -4.44 -14.46
N ASN A 289 -29.94 -4.12 -15.48
CA ASN A 289 -30.17 -2.79 -16.03
C ASN A 289 -30.63 -1.79 -14.95
N PRO A 290 -29.92 -0.69 -14.71
CA PRO A 290 -30.54 0.61 -14.89
C PRO A 290 -30.72 0.84 -16.39
N ASP A 291 -31.93 1.24 -16.82
CA ASP A 291 -32.40 1.29 -18.20
C ASP A 291 -31.32 1.50 -19.29
N ASN A 292 -31.23 0.55 -20.24
CA ASN A 292 -30.29 0.61 -21.38
C ASN A 292 -30.38 1.95 -22.15
N GLN A 293 -31.54 2.59 -22.11
CA GLN A 293 -31.80 3.86 -22.79
C GLN A 293 -31.06 5.04 -22.15
N ASP A 294 -30.90 5.07 -20.82
CA ASP A 294 -30.16 6.13 -20.13
C ASP A 294 -28.66 6.05 -20.40
N ARG A 295 -28.12 4.82 -20.49
CA ARG A 295 -26.71 4.58 -20.79
C ARG A 295 -26.35 4.94 -22.23
N GLU A 296 -27.18 4.56 -23.19
CA GLU A 296 -26.97 4.90 -24.60
C GLU A 296 -27.06 6.41 -24.82
N THR A 297 -28.01 7.07 -24.15
CA THR A 297 -28.13 8.54 -24.14
C THR A 297 -26.88 9.21 -23.56
N ALA A 298 -26.33 8.70 -22.46
CA ALA A 298 -25.11 9.24 -21.85
C ALA A 298 -23.86 9.04 -22.73
N ILE A 299 -23.71 7.87 -23.35
CA ILE A 299 -22.62 7.59 -24.30
C ILE A 299 -22.72 8.55 -25.49
N GLN A 300 -23.93 8.75 -26.03
CA GLN A 300 -24.14 9.65 -27.15
C GLN A 300 -23.90 11.11 -26.79
N ALA A 301 -24.29 11.55 -25.59
CA ALA A 301 -24.04 12.90 -25.09
C ALA A 301 -22.53 13.19 -24.95
N GLN A 302 -21.74 12.20 -24.51
CA GLN A 302 -20.31 12.39 -24.25
C GLN A 302 -19.43 12.13 -25.47
N TYR A 303 -19.74 11.11 -26.27
CA TYR A 303 -18.88 10.61 -27.34
C TYR A 303 -19.58 10.54 -28.71
N GLY A 304 -20.85 10.92 -28.83
CA GLY A 304 -21.63 10.73 -30.05
C GLY A 304 -21.07 11.43 -31.29
N GLN A 305 -20.36 12.55 -31.09
CA GLN A 305 -19.69 13.32 -32.16
C GLN A 305 -18.25 12.88 -32.40
N TRP A 306 -17.69 11.98 -31.58
CA TRP A 306 -16.28 11.61 -31.64
C TRP A 306 -16.02 10.53 -32.68
N ASN A 307 -15.06 10.74 -33.57
CA ASN A 307 -14.63 9.73 -34.53
C ASN A 307 -13.65 8.73 -33.91
N GLU A 308 -13.33 7.67 -34.67
CA GLU A 308 -12.44 6.60 -34.20
C GLU A 308 -11.06 7.10 -33.79
N TYR A 309 -10.51 8.08 -34.51
CA TYR A 309 -9.23 8.69 -34.16
C TYR A 309 -9.28 9.35 -32.77
N GLN A 310 -10.33 10.11 -32.45
CA GLN A 310 -10.48 10.75 -31.14
C GLN A 310 -10.62 9.73 -30.00
N MET A 311 -11.37 8.65 -30.25
CA MET A 311 -11.49 7.54 -29.30
C MET A 311 -10.13 6.90 -29.02
N ASP A 312 -9.38 6.62 -30.10
CA ASP A 312 -8.07 5.97 -30.01
C ASP A 312 -7.03 6.89 -29.35
N GLN A 313 -7.07 8.20 -29.58
CA GLN A 313 -6.20 9.15 -28.88
C GLN A 313 -6.43 9.11 -27.37
N GLU A 314 -7.68 9.18 -26.91
CA GLU A 314 -7.99 9.14 -25.47
C GLU A 314 -7.56 7.79 -24.87
N PHE A 315 -7.91 6.66 -25.50
CA PHE A 315 -7.54 5.35 -24.97
C PHE A 315 -6.03 5.09 -25.01
N ASN A 316 -5.33 5.47 -26.07
CA ASN A 316 -3.88 5.26 -26.17
C ASN A 316 -3.11 6.02 -25.10
N SER A 317 -3.54 7.24 -24.75
CA SER A 317 -2.95 7.97 -23.61
C SER A 317 -3.34 7.37 -22.25
N ALA A 318 -4.47 6.66 -22.17
CA ALA A 318 -4.94 5.96 -20.97
C ALA A 318 -4.43 4.50 -20.85
N VAL A 319 -3.64 4.02 -21.82
CA VAL A 319 -3.19 2.62 -21.87
C VAL A 319 -2.38 2.22 -20.63
N PHE A 320 -1.67 3.16 -20.02
CA PHE A 320 -0.80 2.95 -18.86
C PHE A 320 -1.55 2.62 -17.57
N ILE A 321 -2.85 2.93 -17.53
CA ILE A 321 -3.75 2.58 -16.43
C ILE A 321 -4.76 1.49 -16.82
N ALA A 322 -4.64 0.94 -18.04
CA ALA A 322 -5.48 -0.13 -18.56
C ALA A 322 -4.86 -1.51 -18.27
N SER A 323 -5.71 -2.52 -18.07
CA SER A 323 -5.23 -3.91 -18.01
C SER A 323 -4.97 -4.49 -19.41
N GLU A 324 -4.15 -5.53 -19.52
CA GLU A 324 -3.87 -6.18 -20.82
C GLU A 324 -5.13 -6.62 -21.57
N ASP A 325 -6.15 -7.10 -20.85
CA ASP A 325 -7.41 -7.51 -21.46
C ASP A 325 -8.24 -6.32 -21.93
N GLU A 326 -8.23 -5.20 -21.19
CA GLU A 326 -8.86 -3.94 -21.63
C GLU A 326 -8.23 -3.46 -22.94
N ILE A 327 -6.90 -3.57 -23.07
CA ILE A 327 -6.16 -3.23 -24.29
C ILE A 327 -6.53 -4.15 -25.45
N LYS A 328 -6.53 -5.48 -25.22
CA LYS A 328 -6.89 -6.47 -26.24
C LYS A 328 -8.33 -6.29 -26.71
N ILE A 329 -9.27 -6.11 -25.78
CA ILE A 329 -10.69 -5.88 -26.09
C ILE A 329 -10.83 -4.62 -26.93
N TYR A 330 -10.31 -3.48 -26.48
CA TYR A 330 -10.48 -2.20 -27.17
C TYR A 330 -10.02 -2.24 -28.63
N ARG A 331 -8.90 -2.92 -28.91
CA ARG A 331 -8.34 -3.08 -30.27
C ARG A 331 -9.25 -3.85 -31.23
N THR A 332 -10.19 -4.65 -30.72
CA THR A 332 -11.13 -5.44 -31.53
C THR A 332 -12.45 -4.75 -31.80
N LEU A 333 -12.72 -3.61 -31.16
CA LEU A 333 -14.01 -2.93 -31.21
C LEU A 333 -14.12 -2.00 -32.42
N ASP A 334 -15.33 -1.92 -32.96
CA ASP A 334 -15.74 -0.90 -33.92
C ASP A 334 -16.01 0.45 -33.21
N LEU A 335 -16.30 1.52 -33.96
CA LEU A 335 -16.50 2.85 -33.39
C LEU A 335 -17.60 2.90 -32.30
N PRO A 336 -18.81 2.33 -32.49
CA PRO A 336 -19.81 2.23 -31.43
C PRO A 336 -19.28 1.46 -30.20
N GLY A 337 -18.60 0.33 -30.40
CA GLY A 337 -17.98 -0.44 -29.35
C GLY A 337 -16.92 0.34 -28.58
N LYS A 338 -16.03 1.07 -29.27
CA LYS A 338 -15.00 1.93 -28.67
C LYS A 338 -15.62 3.01 -27.79
N ARG A 339 -16.72 3.64 -28.22
CA ARG A 339 -17.46 4.65 -27.44
C ARG A 339 -18.05 4.05 -26.16
N ALA A 340 -18.73 2.92 -26.28
CA ALA A 340 -19.29 2.22 -25.13
C ALA A 340 -18.20 1.76 -24.16
N PHE A 341 -17.09 1.24 -24.69
CA PHE A 341 -15.95 0.80 -23.91
C PHE A 341 -15.32 1.96 -23.15
N LEU A 342 -15.00 3.07 -23.81
CA LEU A 342 -14.29 4.19 -23.19
C LEU A 342 -15.14 4.87 -22.12
N TYR A 343 -16.45 5.01 -22.37
CA TYR A 343 -17.41 5.44 -21.36
C TYR A 343 -17.36 4.55 -20.12
N GLN A 344 -17.43 3.22 -20.31
CA GLN A 344 -17.36 2.27 -19.20
C GLN A 344 -15.99 2.23 -18.52
N PHE A 345 -14.91 2.38 -19.28
CA PHE A 345 -13.52 2.41 -18.81
C PHE A 345 -13.33 3.51 -17.76
N TRP A 346 -13.89 4.70 -18.02
CA TRP A 346 -13.87 5.80 -17.08
C TRP A 346 -14.89 5.66 -15.96
N GLN A 347 -16.14 5.28 -16.25
CA GLN A 347 -17.17 5.09 -15.21
C GLN A 347 -16.74 4.09 -14.14
N LYS A 348 -16.14 2.96 -14.54
CA LYS A 348 -15.59 1.95 -13.61
C LYS A 348 -14.50 2.50 -12.70
N ARG A 349 -13.71 3.47 -13.17
CA ARG A 349 -12.67 4.11 -12.36
C ARG A 349 -13.29 5.23 -11.50
N SER A 350 -14.31 5.91 -12.02
CA SER A 350 -15.07 6.93 -11.31
C SER A 350 -15.83 6.38 -10.09
N THR A 351 -16.11 5.07 -10.01
CA THR A 351 -16.69 4.47 -8.79
C THR A 351 -15.74 4.53 -7.58
N LEU A 352 -14.43 4.58 -7.81
CA LEU A 352 -13.41 4.67 -6.75
C LEU A 352 -12.98 6.13 -6.51
N ASN A 353 -12.89 6.93 -7.58
CA ASN A 353 -12.62 8.37 -7.51
C ASN A 353 -13.45 9.10 -8.57
N PRO A 354 -14.52 9.84 -8.19
CA PRO A 354 -15.41 10.52 -9.13
C PRO A 354 -14.70 11.41 -10.17
N ASN A 355 -13.56 12.03 -9.80
CA ASN A 355 -12.83 12.98 -10.63
C ASN A 355 -11.74 12.34 -11.50
N ILE A 356 -11.51 11.02 -11.40
CA ILE A 356 -10.33 10.36 -11.99
C ILE A 356 -10.17 10.60 -13.49
N LYS A 357 -11.28 10.68 -14.24
CA LYS A 357 -11.22 10.97 -15.67
C LYS A 357 -10.68 12.37 -15.91
N THR A 358 -11.23 13.37 -15.23
CA THR A 358 -10.82 14.77 -15.36
C THR A 358 -9.36 14.92 -14.97
N ASP A 359 -8.97 14.42 -13.80
CA ASP A 359 -7.61 14.51 -13.28
C ASP A 359 -6.59 13.84 -14.22
N TYR A 360 -6.96 12.68 -14.79
CA TYR A 360 -6.09 11.97 -15.72
C TYR A 360 -5.96 12.71 -17.06
N LEU A 361 -7.05 13.23 -17.61
CA LEU A 361 -7.00 13.97 -18.88
C LEU A 361 -6.24 15.30 -18.75
N GLU A 362 -6.35 15.98 -17.61
CA GLU A 362 -5.51 17.14 -17.29
C GLU A 362 -4.03 16.77 -17.22
N ARG A 363 -3.72 15.60 -16.64
CA ARG A 363 -2.35 15.06 -16.61
C ARG A 363 -1.83 14.70 -17.99
N VAL A 364 -2.67 14.17 -18.88
CA VAL A 364 -2.33 13.94 -20.29
C VAL A 364 -1.99 15.27 -20.97
N GLN A 365 -2.79 16.31 -20.80
CA GLN A 365 -2.50 17.64 -21.36
C GLN A 365 -1.18 18.22 -20.81
N LEU A 366 -0.95 18.07 -19.51
CA LEU A 366 0.31 18.47 -18.88
C LEU A 366 1.50 17.75 -19.51
N VAL A 367 1.42 16.43 -19.65
CA VAL A 367 2.46 15.59 -20.27
C VAL A 367 2.71 15.97 -21.73
N GLU A 368 1.65 16.23 -22.50
CA GLU A 368 1.76 16.77 -23.86
C GLU A 368 2.48 18.11 -23.89
N SER A 369 2.19 19.01 -22.94
CA SER A 369 2.81 20.34 -22.89
C SER A 369 4.28 20.31 -22.47
N LEU A 370 4.64 19.42 -21.54
CA LEU A 370 5.99 19.35 -20.97
C LEU A 370 6.95 18.54 -21.82
N PHE A 371 6.48 17.45 -22.44
CA PHE A 371 7.34 16.47 -23.08
C PHE A 371 6.99 16.24 -24.55
N GLY A 372 5.87 16.79 -25.04
CA GLY A 372 5.49 16.68 -26.44
C GLY A 372 6.38 17.50 -27.35
N SER A 373 6.62 16.97 -28.55
CA SER A 373 7.32 17.63 -29.64
C SER A 373 6.50 17.54 -30.93
N SER A 374 7.00 18.15 -32.01
CA SER A 374 6.38 18.02 -33.33
C SER A 374 6.43 16.58 -33.88
N ARG A 375 7.32 15.73 -33.35
CA ARG A 375 7.54 14.35 -33.81
C ARG A 375 6.98 13.30 -32.85
N THR A 376 6.97 13.59 -31.55
CA THR A 376 6.63 12.61 -30.50
C THR A 376 5.61 13.22 -29.57
N LYS A 377 4.48 12.52 -29.34
CA LYS A 377 3.49 12.97 -28.36
C LYS A 377 4.05 12.84 -26.95
N GLY A 378 3.68 13.74 -26.05
CA GLY A 378 4.20 13.73 -24.69
C GLY A 378 3.97 12.41 -23.99
N TRP A 379 2.79 11.80 -24.15
CA TRP A 379 2.46 10.50 -23.53
C TRP A 379 3.30 9.33 -24.06
N GLN A 380 3.93 9.48 -25.24
CA GLN A 380 4.80 8.47 -25.84
C GLN A 380 6.24 8.54 -25.32
N THR A 381 6.62 9.63 -24.65
CA THR A 381 7.95 9.76 -24.05
C THR A 381 8.05 8.96 -22.76
N ASP A 382 9.26 8.55 -22.38
CA ASP A 382 9.48 7.83 -21.12
C ASP A 382 9.06 8.65 -19.90
N ARG A 383 9.39 9.95 -19.89
CA ARG A 383 8.94 10.89 -18.85
C ARG A 383 7.41 10.99 -18.80
N GLY A 384 6.76 11.09 -19.96
CA GLY A 384 5.29 11.16 -20.05
C GLY A 384 4.61 9.89 -19.60
N ARG A 385 5.11 8.72 -20.03
CA ARG A 385 4.66 7.41 -19.56
C ARG A 385 4.75 7.31 -18.05
N VAL A 386 5.92 7.59 -17.48
CA VAL A 386 6.14 7.50 -16.03
C VAL A 386 5.20 8.44 -15.28
N LEU A 387 5.03 9.68 -15.75
CA LEU A 387 4.11 10.63 -15.12
C LEU A 387 2.64 10.17 -15.19
N LEU A 388 2.21 9.60 -16.32
CA LEU A 388 0.85 9.07 -16.46
C LEU A 388 0.61 7.83 -15.60
N GLN A 389 1.58 6.92 -15.53
CA GLN A 389 1.50 5.67 -14.80
C GLN A 389 1.62 5.83 -13.29
N TYR A 390 2.51 6.72 -12.82
CA TYR A 390 2.87 6.86 -11.41
C TYR A 390 2.44 8.19 -10.78
N GLY A 391 2.01 9.17 -11.57
CA GLY A 391 1.65 10.50 -11.09
C GLY A 391 2.80 11.50 -11.18
N LYS A 392 2.64 12.67 -10.54
CA LYS A 392 3.71 13.67 -10.45
C LYS A 392 4.73 13.18 -9.40
N PRO A 393 6.05 13.34 -9.64
CA PRO A 393 7.05 13.04 -8.64
C PRO A 393 6.97 14.02 -7.46
N ASP A 394 7.36 13.56 -6.28
CA ASP A 394 7.48 14.39 -5.09
C ASP A 394 8.65 15.38 -5.23
N GLU A 395 9.75 14.92 -5.83
CA GLU A 395 10.89 15.77 -6.19
C GLU A 395 11.24 15.64 -7.66
N TRP A 396 11.45 16.77 -8.32
CA TRP A 396 11.88 16.85 -9.72
C TRP A 396 13.20 17.59 -9.82
N ASN A 397 14.29 16.84 -9.69
CA ASN A 397 15.65 17.38 -9.72
C ASN A 397 16.18 17.43 -11.15
N LYS A 398 16.54 18.62 -11.63
CA LYS A 398 16.95 18.88 -13.02
C LYS A 398 18.42 19.28 -13.08
N TYR A 399 19.22 18.52 -13.82
CA TYR A 399 20.66 18.70 -13.95
C TYR A 399 21.04 18.92 -15.42
N TYR A 400 20.72 20.09 -15.95
CA TYR A 400 20.91 20.39 -17.39
C TYR A 400 22.23 21.08 -17.74
N MET A 401 22.92 21.65 -16.75
CA MET A 401 24.07 22.55 -16.98
C MET A 401 25.38 22.02 -16.40
N GLU A 402 25.46 20.74 -16.03
CA GLU A 402 26.70 20.15 -15.55
C GLU A 402 27.72 20.02 -16.70
N ALA A 403 28.91 20.62 -16.54
CA ALA A 403 29.90 20.73 -17.61
C ALA A 403 30.38 19.35 -18.09
N ASP A 404 30.63 18.44 -17.16
CA ASP A 404 31.15 17.08 -17.35
C ASP A 404 30.06 16.04 -17.64
N LYS A 405 28.77 16.42 -17.64
CA LYS A 405 27.66 15.47 -17.84
C LYS A 405 26.67 15.92 -18.92
N LYS A 406 25.96 14.97 -19.51
CA LYS A 406 24.80 15.20 -20.38
C LYS A 406 23.58 15.60 -19.52
N PRO A 407 22.61 16.37 -20.04
CA PRO A 407 21.42 16.75 -19.28
C PRO A 407 20.66 15.53 -18.75
N TYR A 408 20.37 15.51 -17.45
CA TYR A 408 19.60 14.45 -16.82
C TYR A 408 18.62 14.98 -15.77
N GLU A 409 17.63 14.17 -15.42
CA GLU A 409 16.62 14.44 -14.41
C GLU A 409 16.51 13.26 -13.46
N ILE A 410 16.28 13.54 -12.18
CA ILE A 410 15.97 12.52 -11.18
C ILE A 410 14.60 12.87 -10.59
N TRP A 411 13.67 11.94 -10.74
CA TRP A 411 12.31 12.05 -10.25
C TRP A 411 12.16 11.12 -9.06
N ILE A 412 11.81 11.64 -7.89
CA ILE A 412 11.73 10.87 -6.65
C ILE A 412 10.26 10.74 -6.24
N TYR A 413 9.86 9.53 -5.86
CA TYR A 413 8.55 9.21 -5.32
C TYR A 413 8.73 8.53 -3.96
N HIS A 414 8.45 9.25 -2.88
CA HIS A 414 8.60 8.78 -1.50
C HIS A 414 7.54 7.75 -1.11
N ALA A 415 6.35 7.84 -1.71
CA ALA A 415 5.21 6.99 -1.37
C ALA A 415 5.19 5.63 -2.09
N ILE A 416 5.96 5.46 -3.19
CA ILE A 416 5.96 4.24 -4.00
C ILE A 416 7.14 3.36 -3.59
N GLU A 417 6.88 2.09 -3.29
CA GLU A 417 7.89 1.08 -2.89
C GLU A 417 8.91 1.60 -1.85
N SER A 418 8.44 2.39 -0.86
CA SER A 418 9.26 2.97 0.21
C SER A 418 10.34 3.97 -0.24
N GLY A 419 10.15 4.60 -1.40
CA GLY A 419 11.08 5.57 -1.95
C GLY A 419 11.73 5.03 -3.20
N ILE A 420 11.20 5.42 -4.37
CA ILE A 420 11.79 5.11 -5.65
C ILE A 420 12.28 6.36 -6.36
N GLN A 421 13.21 6.15 -7.27
CA GLN A 421 13.62 7.18 -8.21
C GLN A 421 13.52 6.65 -9.64
N PHE A 422 13.26 7.57 -10.56
CA PHE A 422 13.46 7.39 -11.99
C PHE A 422 14.49 8.41 -12.45
N VAL A 423 15.46 7.94 -13.24
CA VAL A 423 16.52 8.77 -13.80
C VAL A 423 16.38 8.79 -15.29
N PHE A 424 16.23 9.98 -15.85
CA PHE A 424 16.10 10.20 -17.28
C PHE A 424 17.27 11.03 -17.78
N ALA A 425 17.72 10.81 -19.01
CA ALA A 425 18.73 11.69 -19.61
C ALA A 425 18.53 11.89 -21.10
N ASP A 426 18.90 13.07 -21.57
CA ASP A 426 19.04 13.36 -22.99
C ASP A 426 20.45 12.98 -23.45
N LEU A 427 20.58 11.75 -23.93
CA LEU A 427 21.86 11.21 -24.37
C LEU A 427 22.32 11.80 -25.70
N GLN A 428 21.41 12.30 -26.53
CA GLN A 428 21.70 12.75 -27.89
C GLN A 428 21.74 14.29 -28.03
N GLY A 429 21.24 15.02 -27.03
CA GLY A 429 21.19 16.48 -27.03
C GLY A 429 20.02 17.08 -27.81
N PHE A 430 18.98 16.29 -28.10
CA PHE A 430 17.81 16.72 -28.88
C PHE A 430 16.58 17.03 -28.02
N GLY A 431 16.70 17.01 -26.70
CA GLY A 431 15.60 17.19 -25.75
C GLY A 431 14.75 15.94 -25.51
N GLU A 432 15.16 14.80 -26.06
CA GLU A 432 14.50 13.50 -25.89
C GLU A 432 15.14 12.74 -24.73
N PHE A 433 14.48 12.78 -23.57
CA PHE A 433 14.97 12.13 -22.36
C PHE A 433 14.46 10.70 -22.29
N GLU A 434 15.39 9.76 -22.23
CA GLU A 434 15.14 8.32 -22.10
C GLU A 434 15.29 7.89 -20.64
N LEU A 435 14.50 6.90 -20.21
CA LEU A 435 14.65 6.30 -18.89
C LEU A 435 15.95 5.48 -18.84
N LEU A 436 16.90 5.92 -18.02
CA LEU A 436 18.18 5.24 -17.85
C LEU A 436 18.21 4.31 -16.65
N HIS A 437 17.49 4.63 -15.57
CA HIS A 437 17.48 3.86 -14.34
C HIS A 437 16.22 4.09 -13.53
N SER A 438 15.76 3.05 -12.85
CA SER A 438 14.75 3.10 -11.80
C SER A 438 15.11 2.17 -10.65
N THR A 439 14.71 2.55 -9.44
CA THR A 439 14.70 1.65 -8.28
C THR A 439 13.36 0.94 -8.09
N HIS A 440 12.36 1.23 -8.92
CA HIS A 440 11.08 0.51 -8.91
C HIS A 440 11.24 -0.92 -9.42
N SER A 441 10.62 -1.88 -8.71
CA SER A 441 10.83 -3.33 -8.89
C SER A 441 10.48 -3.88 -10.28
N LYS A 442 9.59 -3.20 -11.01
CA LYS A 442 9.12 -3.60 -12.35
C LYS A 442 9.65 -2.73 -13.50
N GLU A 443 10.61 -1.87 -13.23
CA GLU A 443 11.12 -0.89 -14.19
C GLU A 443 12.60 -1.17 -14.51
N LEU A 444 13.15 -0.44 -15.48
CA LEU A 444 14.55 -0.61 -15.91
C LEU A 444 15.51 -0.36 -14.74
N HIS A 445 16.16 -1.39 -14.22
CA HIS A 445 17.15 -1.26 -13.15
C HIS A 445 18.59 -1.24 -13.68
N ASN A 446 19.18 -0.05 -13.78
CA ASN A 446 20.57 0.13 -14.21
C ASN A 446 21.38 1.03 -13.25
N PRO A 447 22.02 0.47 -12.20
CA PRO A 447 22.78 1.27 -11.24
C PRO A 447 24.03 1.94 -11.84
N GLY A 448 24.44 1.53 -13.04
CA GLY A 448 25.57 2.11 -13.78
C GLY A 448 25.23 3.35 -14.60
N TRP A 449 24.00 3.88 -14.52
CA TRP A 449 23.51 4.97 -15.37
C TRP A 449 24.39 6.23 -15.34
N LEU A 450 25.05 6.53 -14.21
CA LEU A 450 25.89 7.72 -14.07
C LEU A 450 27.02 7.74 -15.12
N ARG A 451 27.57 6.56 -15.48
CA ARG A 451 28.61 6.45 -16.52
C ARG A 451 28.09 6.79 -17.91
N LEU A 452 26.79 6.63 -18.16
CA LEU A 452 26.17 6.92 -19.46
C LEU A 452 26.00 8.43 -19.69
N VAL A 453 25.87 9.20 -18.60
CA VAL A 453 25.73 10.66 -18.67
C VAL A 453 27.05 11.40 -18.54
N THR A 454 28.11 10.79 -17.98
CA THR A 454 29.45 11.40 -17.95
C THR A 454 30.04 11.52 -19.36
N LYS A 455 30.49 12.73 -19.73
CA LYS A 455 31.23 12.97 -20.98
C LYS A 455 32.63 12.40 -20.83
N ALA A 456 33.10 11.62 -21.81
CA ALA A 456 34.49 11.17 -21.84
C ALA A 456 35.42 12.40 -21.87
N GLU A 457 36.48 12.39 -21.07
CA GLU A 457 37.53 13.40 -21.16
C GLU A 457 38.05 13.43 -22.59
N SER A 458 37.91 14.59 -23.25
CA SER A 458 38.66 14.89 -24.45
C SER A 458 40.13 14.77 -24.09
N SER A 459 40.79 13.73 -24.60
CA SER A 459 42.23 13.56 -24.52
C SER A 459 42.91 14.83 -25.04
N VAL A 460 43.34 15.70 -24.12
CA VAL A 460 44.26 16.79 -24.39
C VAL A 460 45.56 16.13 -24.86
N GLY A 461 45.99 16.51 -26.06
CA GLY A 461 47.09 15.89 -26.78
C GLY A 461 48.37 15.80 -25.94
N PHE A 462 48.93 14.60 -25.91
CA PHE A 462 50.36 14.46 -25.69
C PHE A 462 51.06 14.98 -26.94
N ASP A 463 51.56 16.21 -26.83
CA ASP A 463 52.48 16.81 -27.77
C ASP A 463 53.78 15.98 -27.78
N SER A 464 54.04 15.36 -28.93
CA SER A 464 55.30 14.72 -29.25
C SER A 464 56.28 15.80 -29.70
N GLY A 465 57.20 16.21 -28.84
CA GLY A 465 58.24 17.18 -29.19
C GLY A 465 59.44 17.09 -28.25
N ASN A 466 60.55 16.58 -28.80
CA ASN A 466 61.90 16.54 -28.22
C ASN A 466 62.27 17.80 -27.42
N ASP A 467 63.03 17.63 -26.33
CA ASP A 467 64.41 18.13 -26.35
C ASP A 467 65.34 17.50 -25.31
N PHE A 468 66.61 17.58 -25.66
CA PHE A 468 67.79 16.85 -25.22
C PHE A 468 68.32 17.14 -23.80
N GLN A 469 69.09 16.15 -23.33
CA GLN A 469 70.48 16.23 -22.84
C GLN A 469 70.80 16.12 -21.33
N PHE A 470 71.66 15.11 -21.11
CA PHE A 470 72.60 14.76 -20.03
C PHE A 470 72.08 14.17 -18.72
#